data_AF-A0A7C5IBD3-F1
#
_entry.id   AF-A0A7C5IBD3-F1
#
_cell.length_a   1.000
_cell.length_b   1.000
_cell.length_c   1.000
_cell.angle_alpha   90.00
_cell.angle_beta   90.00
_cell.angle_gamma   90.00
#
_symmetry.space_group_name_H-M   'P 1'
#
loop_
_entity.id
_entity.type
_entity.pdbx_description
1 polymer ?
#
loop_
_entity_poly.entity_id
_entity_poly.type
_entity_poly.pdbx_seq_one_letter_code
_entity_poly.pdbx_strand_id
1 'polypeptide(L)'
;MTAGTPTKLSGFLETVLAGMRDARVSRALQRNLSEALDTHVRARFVPALADALGDRAGPAFEEAQGQDPDTVISSLLEEDSTFGGTILEVVARLVAEFVQKERANIIASMRAAGEGPSEEREGRLARAREAIESAQAEARRLATLSLADPPEQLHSAILPFVERLEEAREILAEVENDDAILGRTQRDGAYDVESLTVQAFTAQADLFINVAERIGPAIEGVGNMTFDQEAFVLDALVPLQEAVQYRFVPGLIMRLARVRAFKGDTGEAKAILERLLELDPEGPESGNARELLAAIEAKSLARKDSRCFVATAVMGAADAPEVLRLRAFRDQVLLRTAAGRVLVNAYYLASPPLARFIAGRPLLRRLLRDFVVSPLARCLGGREGGARP
;
A
#
# COMPACT_ATOMS: atom_id res chain seq x y z
N MET A 1 -14.76 -12.23 10.49
CA MET A 1 -15.99 -12.22 11.31
C MET A 1 -16.07 -10.86 11.97
N THR A 2 -16.98 -9.97 11.55
CA THR A 2 -17.15 -8.66 12.18
C THR A 2 -17.82 -8.89 13.54
N ALA A 3 -17.02 -8.92 14.60
CA ALA A 3 -17.55 -8.85 15.96
C ALA A 3 -18.35 -7.53 16.07
N GLY A 4 -19.58 -7.61 16.60
CA GLY A 4 -20.38 -6.41 16.83
C GLY A 4 -19.69 -5.47 17.81
N THR A 5 -19.95 -4.17 17.70
CA THR A 5 -19.44 -3.16 18.65
C THR A 5 -19.77 -3.60 20.08
N PRO A 6 -18.79 -3.66 21.00
CA PRO A 6 -19.05 -4.00 22.39
C PRO A 6 -20.06 -3.02 23.00
N THR A 7 -20.96 -3.52 23.86
CA THR A 7 -21.97 -2.69 24.56
C THR A 7 -21.60 -2.45 26.03
N LYS A 8 -20.48 -3.01 26.49
CA LYS A 8 -20.00 -2.90 27.87
C LYS A 8 -18.54 -2.48 27.88
N LEU A 9 -18.14 -1.78 28.94
CA LEU A 9 -16.78 -1.32 29.16
C LEU A 9 -15.78 -2.50 29.15
N SER A 10 -16.16 -3.64 29.73
CA SER A 10 -15.31 -4.84 29.73
C SER A 10 -14.99 -5.34 28.32
N GLY A 11 -15.94 -5.27 27.39
CA GLY A 11 -15.71 -5.68 25.99
C GLY A 11 -14.81 -4.71 25.24
N PHE A 12 -14.89 -3.41 25.52
CA PHE A 12 -13.92 -2.43 25.01
C PHE A 12 -12.53 -2.68 25.61
N LEU A 13 -12.44 -2.97 26.91
CA LEU A 13 -11.17 -3.28 27.58
C LEU A 13 -10.52 -4.55 26.98
N GLU A 14 -11.29 -5.61 26.76
CA GLU A 14 -10.84 -6.81 26.07
C GLU A 14 -10.34 -6.51 24.65
N THR A 15 -11.05 -5.66 23.91
CA THR A 15 -10.64 -5.22 22.56
C THR A 15 -9.30 -4.51 22.59
N VAL A 16 -9.09 -3.59 23.54
CA VAL A 16 -7.81 -2.88 23.72
C VAL A 16 -6.69 -3.85 24.12
N LEU A 17 -6.94 -4.75 25.07
CA LEU A 17 -5.95 -5.71 25.54
C LEU A 17 -5.55 -6.73 24.46
N ALA A 18 -6.49 -7.12 23.60
CA ALA A 18 -6.23 -7.99 22.45
C ALA A 18 -5.46 -7.26 21.33
N GLY A 19 -5.66 -5.94 21.20
CA GLY A 19 -4.96 -5.09 20.24
C GLY A 19 -3.61 -4.57 20.70
N MET A 20 -3.11 -4.96 21.87
CA MET A 20 -1.79 -4.52 22.35
C MET A 20 -0.68 -5.05 21.45
N ARG A 21 0.26 -4.15 21.11
CA ARG A 21 1.44 -4.45 20.27
C ARG A 21 2.24 -5.66 20.77
N ASP A 22 2.46 -5.75 22.08
CA ASP A 22 3.15 -6.88 22.71
C ASP A 22 2.18 -7.62 23.65
N ALA A 23 1.86 -8.86 23.27
CA ALA A 23 0.95 -9.72 24.03
C ALA A 23 1.47 -10.06 25.45
N ARG A 24 2.78 -9.97 25.71
CA ARG A 24 3.36 -10.16 27.05
C ARG A 24 2.86 -9.09 28.03
N VAL A 25 2.66 -7.86 27.57
CA VAL A 25 2.12 -6.77 28.41
C VAL A 25 0.67 -7.07 28.79
N SER A 26 -0.15 -7.47 27.82
CA SER A 26 -1.54 -7.87 28.05
C SER A 26 -1.64 -9.04 29.04
N ARG A 27 -0.82 -10.09 28.88
CA ARG A 27 -0.76 -11.20 29.83
C ARG A 27 -0.31 -10.76 31.22
N ALA A 28 0.68 -9.89 31.32
CA ALA A 28 1.15 -9.37 32.61
C ALA A 28 0.08 -8.56 33.35
N LEU A 29 -0.70 -7.76 32.62
CA LEU A 29 -1.86 -7.04 33.16
C LEU A 29 -2.92 -8.01 33.67
N GLN A 30 -3.29 -9.01 32.87
CA GLN A 30 -4.34 -9.97 33.21
C GLN A 30 -4.00 -10.86 34.42
N ARG A 31 -2.70 -11.14 34.66
CA ARG A 31 -2.27 -11.97 35.80
C ARG A 31 -2.50 -11.30 37.15
N ASN A 32 -1.90 -10.12 37.34
CA ASN A 32 -1.73 -9.54 38.67
C ASN A 32 -2.27 -8.11 38.79
N LEU A 33 -2.71 -7.49 37.69
CA LEU A 33 -3.10 -6.08 37.65
C LEU A 33 -4.50 -5.86 37.07
N SER A 34 -5.27 -6.92 36.83
CA SER A 34 -6.59 -6.86 36.18
C SER A 34 -7.59 -6.04 36.99
N GLU A 35 -7.69 -6.30 38.30
CA GLU A 35 -8.56 -5.55 39.21
C GLU A 35 -8.15 -4.08 39.33
N ALA A 36 -6.84 -3.81 39.43
CA ALA A 36 -6.31 -2.45 39.48
C ALA A 36 -6.57 -1.68 38.17
N LEU A 37 -6.47 -2.36 37.03
CA LEU A 37 -6.76 -1.80 35.72
C LEU A 37 -8.26 -1.48 35.56
N ASP A 38 -9.14 -2.43 35.88
CA ASP A 38 -10.59 -2.20 35.81
C ASP A 38 -11.02 -1.04 36.71
N THR A 39 -10.51 -1.00 37.94
CA THR A 39 -10.73 0.11 38.89
C THR A 39 -10.24 1.44 38.31
N HIS A 40 -9.05 1.46 37.70
CA HIS A 40 -8.47 2.66 37.11
C HIS A 40 -9.32 3.21 35.97
N VAL A 41 -9.74 2.33 35.04
CA VAL A 41 -10.52 2.70 33.86
C VAL A 41 -11.93 3.14 34.27
N ARG A 42 -12.65 2.35 35.08
CA ARG A 42 -14.01 2.67 35.53
C ARG A 42 -14.08 4.02 36.24
N ALA A 43 -13.11 4.33 37.10
CA ALA A 43 -13.08 5.58 37.84
C ALA A 43 -12.85 6.82 36.97
N ARG A 44 -12.24 6.67 35.79
CA ARG A 44 -11.86 7.79 34.90
C ARG A 44 -12.65 7.85 33.60
N PHE A 45 -13.39 6.79 33.28
CA PHE A 45 -14.06 6.63 31.99
C PHE A 45 -15.03 7.76 31.68
N VAL A 46 -16.01 8.03 32.54
CA VAL A 46 -17.05 9.03 32.25
C VAL A 46 -16.47 10.45 32.10
N PRO A 47 -15.60 10.95 33.01
CA PRO A 47 -14.95 12.24 32.81
C PRO A 47 -14.10 12.31 31.53
N ALA A 48 -13.36 11.25 31.22
CA ALA A 48 -12.53 11.17 30.02
C ALA A 48 -13.36 11.12 28.74
N LEU A 49 -14.54 10.51 28.79
CA LEU A 49 -15.48 10.45 27.68
C LEU A 49 -16.18 11.79 27.46
N ALA A 50 -16.58 12.48 28.53
CA ALA A 50 -17.13 13.84 28.44
C ALA A 50 -16.17 14.79 27.70
N ASP A 51 -14.88 14.75 28.08
CA ASP A 51 -13.83 15.54 27.44
C ASP A 51 -13.64 15.18 25.95
N ALA A 52 -13.69 13.89 25.61
CA ALA A 52 -13.55 13.42 24.22
C ALA A 52 -14.78 13.72 23.34
N LEU A 53 -15.98 13.76 23.92
CA LEU A 53 -17.21 14.10 23.21
C LEU A 53 -17.30 15.62 22.98
N GLY A 54 -16.93 16.44 23.97
CA GLY A 54 -17.07 17.89 23.90
C GLY A 54 -18.50 18.30 23.51
N ASP A 55 -18.64 19.12 22.47
CA ASP A 55 -19.95 19.59 21.97
C ASP A 55 -20.82 18.47 21.37
N ARG A 56 -20.27 17.27 21.16
CA ARG A 56 -21.02 16.09 20.70
C ARG A 56 -21.71 15.34 21.83
N ALA A 57 -21.54 15.78 23.08
CA ALA A 57 -22.29 15.24 24.21
C ALA A 57 -23.79 15.52 24.00
N GLY A 58 -24.50 14.49 23.57
CA GLY A 58 -25.94 14.53 23.32
C GLY A 58 -26.76 14.33 24.59
N PRO A 59 -28.09 14.42 24.50
CA PRO A 59 -28.99 14.22 25.63
C PRO A 59 -28.84 12.85 26.29
N ALA A 60 -28.57 11.77 25.53
CA ALA A 60 -28.40 10.44 26.13
C ALA A 60 -27.17 10.38 27.05
N PHE A 61 -26.08 11.09 26.71
CA PHE A 61 -24.93 11.20 27.60
C PHE A 61 -25.26 12.04 28.84
N GLU A 62 -25.90 13.21 28.66
CA GLU A 62 -26.22 14.12 29.76
C GLU A 62 -27.12 13.46 30.83
N GLU A 63 -28.06 12.61 30.40
CA GLU A 63 -28.93 11.84 31.29
C GLU A 63 -28.21 10.66 31.97
N ALA A 64 -27.26 10.02 31.28
CA ALA A 64 -26.58 8.83 31.77
C ALA A 64 -25.28 9.10 32.53
N GLN A 65 -24.61 10.25 32.37
CA GLN A 65 -23.27 10.52 32.92
C GLN A 65 -23.14 10.37 34.45
N GLY A 66 -24.24 10.42 35.20
CA GLY A 66 -24.26 10.15 36.65
C GLY A 66 -24.36 8.67 37.03
N GLN A 67 -24.46 7.78 36.05
CA GLN A 67 -24.66 6.35 36.21
C GLN A 67 -23.34 5.59 36.01
N ASP A 68 -23.40 4.26 36.08
CA ASP A 68 -22.23 3.43 35.85
C ASP A 68 -21.78 3.43 34.37
N PRO A 69 -20.49 3.16 34.09
CA PRO A 69 -19.95 3.19 32.73
C PRO A 69 -20.70 2.31 31.71
N ASP A 70 -21.22 1.14 32.12
CA ASP A 70 -21.86 0.22 31.18
C ASP A 70 -23.22 0.76 30.73
N THR A 71 -23.93 1.46 31.63
CA THR A 71 -25.17 2.16 31.28
C THR A 71 -24.90 3.37 30.37
N VAL A 72 -23.88 4.20 30.65
CA VAL A 72 -23.47 5.31 29.77
C VAL A 72 -23.14 4.84 28.35
N ILE A 73 -22.37 3.76 28.23
CA ILE A 73 -22.00 3.16 26.94
C ILE A 73 -23.24 2.70 26.18
N SER A 74 -24.15 1.99 26.86
CA SER A 74 -25.36 1.46 26.23
C SER A 74 -26.25 2.59 25.71
N SER A 75 -26.50 3.62 26.52
CA SER A 75 -27.31 4.78 26.13
C SER A 75 -26.72 5.54 24.93
N LEU A 76 -25.41 5.75 24.91
CA LEU A 76 -24.74 6.41 23.78
C LEU A 76 -24.82 5.59 22.49
N LEU A 77 -24.58 4.28 22.56
CA LEU A 77 -24.60 3.42 21.38
C LEU A 77 -26.01 3.19 20.83
N GLU A 78 -27.03 3.26 21.68
CA GLU A 78 -28.45 3.28 21.28
C GLU A 78 -28.83 4.57 20.55
N GLU A 79 -28.29 5.72 20.98
CA GLU A 79 -28.48 7.01 20.31
C GLU A 79 -27.74 7.04 18.95
N ASP A 80 -26.44 6.70 18.95
CA ASP A 80 -25.64 6.62 17.75
C ASP A 80 -24.49 5.60 17.88
N SER A 81 -24.59 4.53 17.10
CA SER A 81 -23.57 3.48 17.02
C SER A 81 -22.16 3.97 16.63
N THR A 82 -22.02 5.17 16.05
CA THR A 82 -20.73 5.75 15.64
C THR A 82 -19.86 6.14 16.83
N PHE A 83 -20.43 6.30 18.02
CA PHE A 83 -19.68 6.60 19.25
C PHE A 83 -18.74 5.47 19.70
N GLY A 84 -18.90 4.26 19.17
CA GLY A 84 -18.02 3.12 19.48
C GLY A 84 -16.53 3.41 19.25
N GLY A 85 -16.20 4.20 18.21
CA GLY A 85 -14.82 4.63 17.94
C GLY A 85 -14.27 5.52 19.06
N THR A 86 -15.01 6.57 19.44
CA THR A 86 -14.63 7.48 20.54
C THR A 86 -14.47 6.73 21.87
N ILE A 87 -15.38 5.80 22.18
CA ILE A 87 -15.31 4.98 23.41
C ILE A 87 -14.03 4.14 23.41
N LEU A 88 -13.72 3.48 22.29
CA LEU A 88 -12.51 2.67 22.15
C LEU A 88 -11.24 3.51 22.33
N GLU A 89 -11.18 4.71 21.75
CA GLU A 89 -10.06 5.65 21.90
C GLU A 89 -9.87 6.09 23.36
N VAL A 90 -10.95 6.42 24.07
CA VAL A 90 -10.91 6.79 25.49
C VAL A 90 -10.40 5.64 26.34
N VAL A 91 -10.92 4.42 26.14
CA VAL A 91 -10.45 3.23 26.87
C VAL A 91 -8.98 2.95 26.57
N ALA A 92 -8.57 3.02 25.29
CA ALA A 92 -7.18 2.83 24.90
C ALA A 92 -6.24 3.83 25.57
N ARG A 93 -6.64 5.10 25.66
CA ARG A 93 -5.87 6.15 26.36
C ARG A 93 -5.74 5.87 27.85
N LEU A 94 -6.83 5.52 28.53
CA LEU A 94 -6.79 5.19 29.97
C LEU A 94 -5.94 3.94 30.26
N VAL A 95 -6.01 2.93 29.40
CA VAL A 95 -5.15 1.74 29.49
C VAL A 95 -3.68 2.13 29.29
N ALA A 96 -3.37 2.99 28.32
CA ALA A 96 -2.01 3.48 28.10
C ALA A 96 -1.47 4.26 29.31
N GLU A 97 -2.27 5.16 29.90
CA GLU A 97 -1.93 5.87 31.14
C GLU A 97 -1.63 4.91 32.29
N PHE A 98 -2.45 3.88 32.47
CA PHE A 98 -2.23 2.84 33.47
C PHE A 98 -0.93 2.06 33.23
N VAL A 99 -0.68 1.63 31.99
CA VAL A 99 0.54 0.90 31.61
C VAL A 99 1.79 1.74 31.90
N GLN A 100 1.75 3.04 31.62
CA GLN A 100 2.85 3.95 31.92
C GLN A 100 3.09 4.05 33.43
N LYS A 101 2.01 4.21 34.21
CA LYS A 101 2.08 4.31 35.68
C LYS A 101 2.58 3.02 36.33
N GLU A 102 2.07 1.88 35.90
CA GLU A 102 2.32 0.56 36.51
C GLU A 102 3.48 -0.20 35.83
N ARG A 103 4.28 0.47 34.99
CA ARG A 103 5.37 -0.13 34.20
C ARG A 103 6.29 -1.03 35.04
N ALA A 104 6.71 -0.58 36.22
CA ALA A 104 7.59 -1.36 37.09
C ALA A 104 6.93 -2.68 37.56
N ASN A 105 5.65 -2.63 37.90
CA ASN A 105 4.87 -3.80 38.34
C ASN A 105 4.58 -4.75 37.16
N ILE A 106 4.33 -4.21 35.98
CA ILE A 106 4.19 -4.99 34.73
C ILE A 106 5.49 -5.75 34.45
N ILE A 107 6.64 -5.06 34.47
CA ILE A 107 7.95 -5.70 34.25
C ILE A 107 8.23 -6.78 35.31
N ALA A 108 7.92 -6.51 36.58
CA ALA A 108 8.08 -7.49 37.65
C ALA A 108 7.20 -8.74 37.42
N SER A 109 5.93 -8.55 37.03
CA SER A 109 5.00 -9.61 36.65
C SER A 109 5.52 -10.43 35.46
N MET A 110 6.04 -9.77 34.43
CA MET A 110 6.65 -10.42 33.25
C MET A 110 7.88 -11.25 33.65
N ARG A 111 8.79 -10.69 34.45
CA ARG A 111 9.99 -11.40 34.92
C ARG A 111 9.65 -12.63 35.76
N ALA A 112 8.67 -12.53 36.65
CA ALA A 112 8.19 -13.66 37.45
C ALA A 112 7.64 -14.80 36.57
N ALA A 113 7.10 -14.47 35.39
CA ALA A 113 6.59 -15.43 34.41
C ALA A 113 7.63 -15.90 33.37
N GLY A 114 8.88 -15.43 33.45
CA GLY A 114 9.91 -15.73 32.43
C GLY A 114 9.71 -15.01 31.09
N GLU A 115 8.85 -13.99 31.05
CA GLU A 115 8.51 -13.20 29.86
C GLU A 115 9.11 -11.77 29.91
N GLY A 116 10.03 -11.51 30.84
CA GLY A 116 10.65 -10.20 31.01
C GLY A 116 11.41 -9.72 29.76
N PRO A 117 11.58 -8.39 29.59
CA PRO A 117 12.41 -7.88 28.50
C PRO A 117 13.85 -8.37 28.63
N SER A 118 14.48 -8.70 27.50
CA SER A 118 15.85 -9.22 27.47
C SER A 118 16.89 -8.14 27.80
N GLU A 119 17.94 -8.52 28.52
CA GLU A 119 19.09 -7.67 28.83
C GLU A 119 20.11 -7.61 27.68
N GLU A 120 20.02 -8.52 26.70
CA GLU A 120 20.98 -8.68 25.59
C GLU A 120 20.60 -7.85 24.34
N ARG A 121 20.27 -6.58 24.53
CA ARG A 121 19.88 -5.70 23.41
C ARG A 121 20.96 -5.61 22.33
N GLU A 122 22.18 -5.24 22.69
CA GLU A 122 23.27 -5.02 21.73
C GLU A 122 23.67 -6.31 20.99
N GLY A 123 23.63 -7.46 21.68
CA GLY A 123 23.90 -8.76 21.06
C GLY A 123 22.83 -9.15 20.03
N ARG A 124 21.56 -8.82 20.28
CA ARG A 124 20.48 -9.01 19.29
C ARG A 124 20.62 -8.09 18.09
N LEU A 125 20.94 -6.81 18.31
CA LEU A 125 21.20 -5.87 17.21
C LEU A 125 22.38 -6.28 16.34
N ALA A 126 23.46 -6.76 16.95
CA ALA A 126 24.61 -7.30 16.23
C ALA A 126 24.24 -8.51 15.37
N ARG A 127 23.45 -9.47 15.90
CA ARG A 127 22.96 -10.63 15.15
C ARG A 127 22.07 -10.24 13.97
N ALA A 128 21.13 -9.31 14.18
CA ALA A 128 20.27 -8.81 13.11
C ALA A 128 21.09 -8.12 12.02
N ARG A 129 22.07 -7.30 12.39
CA ARG A 129 22.98 -6.65 11.44
C ARG A 129 23.80 -7.66 10.64
N GLU A 130 24.39 -8.65 11.29
CA GLU A 130 25.15 -9.72 10.65
C GLU A 130 24.28 -10.51 9.65
N ALA A 131 23.03 -10.84 10.03
CA ALA A 131 22.08 -11.51 9.15
C ALA A 131 21.75 -10.68 7.89
N ILE A 132 21.51 -9.37 8.06
CA ILE A 132 21.26 -8.44 6.94
C ILE A 132 22.48 -8.35 6.02
N GLU A 133 23.68 -8.10 6.58
CA GLU A 133 24.91 -7.95 5.82
C GLU A 133 25.26 -9.25 5.05
N SER A 134 25.08 -10.39 5.69
CA SER A 134 25.28 -11.72 5.09
C SER A 134 24.31 -11.96 3.93
N ALA A 135 23.02 -11.69 4.12
CA ALA A 135 22.01 -11.83 3.08
C ALA A 135 22.30 -10.92 1.88
N GLN A 136 22.71 -9.67 2.10
CA GLN A 136 23.10 -8.74 1.04
C GLN A 136 24.38 -9.17 0.31
N ALA A 137 25.40 -9.68 1.03
CA ALA A 137 26.64 -10.15 0.43
C ALA A 137 26.39 -11.34 -0.51
N GLU A 138 25.55 -12.28 -0.09
CA GLU A 138 25.24 -13.48 -0.88
C GLU A 138 24.25 -13.17 -2.03
N ALA A 139 23.31 -12.24 -1.84
CA ALA A 139 22.48 -11.71 -2.91
C ALA A 139 23.33 -11.09 -4.03
N ARG A 140 24.37 -10.33 -3.67
CA ARG A 140 25.34 -9.80 -4.65
C ARG A 140 26.07 -10.90 -5.40
N ARG A 141 26.36 -12.04 -4.78
CA ARG A 141 26.95 -13.20 -5.46
C ARG A 141 25.96 -13.84 -6.44
N LEU A 142 24.72 -14.06 -6.03
CA LEU A 142 23.68 -14.54 -6.94
C LEU A 142 23.51 -13.63 -8.15
N ALA A 143 23.57 -12.30 -7.96
CA ALA A 143 23.52 -11.31 -9.03
C ALA A 143 24.65 -11.47 -10.07
N THR A 144 25.76 -12.14 -9.72
CA THR A 144 26.88 -12.41 -10.64
C THR A 144 26.82 -13.78 -11.34
N LEU A 145 26.00 -14.72 -10.87
CA LEU A 145 25.88 -16.06 -11.48
C LEU A 145 25.02 -16.00 -12.73
N SER A 146 25.40 -16.68 -13.83
CA SER A 146 24.58 -16.75 -15.05
C SER A 146 23.30 -17.53 -14.81
N LEU A 147 22.16 -16.83 -14.73
CA LEU A 147 20.85 -17.43 -14.49
C LEU A 147 20.24 -17.88 -15.83
N ALA A 148 20.58 -19.10 -16.26
CA ALA A 148 19.90 -19.77 -17.37
C ALA A 148 18.66 -20.56 -16.90
N ASP A 149 18.36 -20.48 -15.61
CA ASP A 149 17.41 -21.36 -14.93
C ASP A 149 15.97 -20.82 -15.00
N PRO A 150 14.95 -21.70 -14.97
CA PRO A 150 13.55 -21.31 -14.88
C PRO A 150 13.26 -20.42 -13.65
N PRO A 151 12.26 -19.52 -13.73
CA PRO A 151 11.87 -18.64 -12.61
C PRO A 151 11.69 -19.36 -11.25
N GLU A 152 11.16 -20.58 -11.26
CA GLU A 152 10.96 -21.39 -10.06
C GLU A 152 12.28 -21.72 -9.33
N GLN A 153 13.35 -22.00 -10.08
CA GLN A 153 14.67 -22.28 -9.52
C GLN A 153 15.31 -21.01 -8.95
N LEU A 154 15.07 -19.86 -9.58
CA LEU A 154 15.53 -18.56 -9.08
C LEU A 154 14.85 -18.19 -7.78
N HIS A 155 13.53 -18.38 -7.69
CA HIS A 155 12.78 -18.17 -6.46
C HIS A 155 13.29 -19.08 -5.34
N SER A 156 13.50 -20.37 -5.63
CA SER A 156 14.07 -21.33 -4.67
C SER A 156 15.49 -20.93 -4.22
N ALA A 157 16.31 -20.40 -5.14
CA ALA A 157 17.67 -19.99 -4.85
C ALA A 157 17.73 -18.76 -3.92
N ILE A 158 16.75 -17.86 -4.02
CA ILE A 158 16.71 -16.65 -3.19
C ILE A 158 16.04 -16.83 -1.83
N LEU A 159 15.21 -17.86 -1.68
CA LEU A 159 14.42 -18.11 -0.46
C LEU A 159 15.26 -18.11 0.83
N PRO A 160 16.42 -18.77 0.92
CA PRO A 160 17.24 -18.73 2.13
C PRO A 160 17.71 -17.31 2.53
N PHE A 161 17.80 -16.37 1.58
CA PHE A 161 18.13 -14.97 1.91
C PHE A 161 16.93 -14.23 2.45
N VAL A 162 15.74 -14.50 1.90
CA VAL A 162 14.48 -13.97 2.41
C VAL A 162 14.27 -14.43 3.85
N GLU A 163 14.45 -15.72 4.13
CA GLU A 163 14.34 -16.31 5.48
C GLU A 163 15.31 -15.65 6.48
N ARG A 164 16.57 -15.40 6.08
CA ARG A 164 17.52 -14.68 6.96
C ARG A 164 17.12 -13.22 7.23
N LEU A 165 16.52 -12.55 6.25
CA LEU A 165 16.03 -11.18 6.42
C LEU A 165 14.75 -11.16 7.28
N GLU A 166 13.93 -12.20 7.22
CA GLU A 166 12.80 -12.42 8.13
C GLU A 166 13.28 -12.63 9.56
N GLU A 167 14.24 -13.52 9.79
CA GLU A 167 14.86 -13.74 11.11
C GLU A 167 15.43 -12.44 11.69
N ALA A 168 16.14 -11.65 10.88
CA ALA A 168 16.64 -10.35 11.30
C ALA A 168 15.52 -9.40 11.76
N ARG A 169 14.38 -9.37 11.05
CA ARG A 169 13.22 -8.54 11.41
C ARG A 169 12.50 -9.05 12.66
N GLU A 170 12.43 -10.36 12.87
CA GLU A 170 11.88 -10.93 14.11
C GLU A 170 12.72 -10.47 15.32
N ILE A 171 14.04 -10.57 15.22
CA ILE A 171 14.96 -10.09 16.26
C ILE A 171 14.74 -8.59 16.52
N LEU A 172 14.63 -7.78 15.47
CA LEU A 172 14.43 -6.33 15.59
C LEU A 172 13.07 -5.99 16.21
N ALA A 173 12.01 -6.71 15.86
CA ALA A 173 10.69 -6.53 16.45
C ALA A 173 10.68 -6.87 17.95
N GLU A 174 11.39 -7.93 18.36
CA GLU A 174 11.57 -8.26 19.78
C GLU A 174 12.35 -7.18 20.54
N VAL A 175 13.42 -6.65 19.94
CA VAL A 175 14.20 -5.56 20.53
C VAL A 175 13.32 -4.31 20.68
N GLU A 176 12.55 -3.95 19.65
CA GLU A 176 11.66 -2.79 19.70
C GLU A 176 10.58 -2.93 20.77
N ASN A 177 9.99 -4.13 20.89
CA ASN A 177 9.01 -4.42 21.94
C ASN A 177 9.62 -4.32 23.34
N ASP A 178 10.82 -4.87 23.55
CA ASP A 178 11.54 -4.75 24.83
C ASP A 178 11.89 -3.30 25.16
N ASP A 179 12.37 -2.53 24.16
CA ASP A 179 12.67 -1.11 24.32
C ASP A 179 11.40 -0.32 24.70
N ALA A 180 10.26 -0.63 24.08
CA ALA A 180 8.96 -0.03 24.42
C ALA A 180 8.50 -0.38 25.85
N ILE A 181 8.69 -1.63 26.29
CA ILE A 181 8.40 -2.09 27.67
C ILE A 181 9.32 -1.41 28.69
N LEU A 182 10.58 -1.17 28.34
CA LEU A 182 11.55 -0.48 29.20
C LEU A 182 11.40 1.04 29.17
N GLY A 183 10.60 1.60 28.24
CA GLY A 183 10.41 3.04 28.10
C GLY A 183 11.61 3.74 27.48
N ARG A 184 12.47 3.00 26.76
CA ARG A 184 13.57 3.58 25.98
C ARG A 184 12.95 4.37 24.84
N THR A 185 13.15 5.68 24.87
CA THR A 185 12.63 6.56 23.81
C THR A 185 13.57 6.57 22.61
N GLN A 186 13.01 6.85 21.44
CA GLN A 186 13.72 6.92 20.16
C GLN A 186 14.92 7.92 20.16
N ARG A 187 15.09 8.76 21.20
CA ARG A 187 16.10 9.83 21.22
C ARG A 187 17.47 9.42 21.73
N ASP A 188 17.61 8.32 22.46
CA ASP A 188 18.88 7.96 23.12
C ASP A 188 19.81 7.07 22.25
N GLY A 189 19.61 7.08 20.92
CA GLY A 189 20.42 6.33 19.96
C GLY A 189 19.62 5.49 18.94
N ALA A 190 18.32 5.75 18.77
CA ALA A 190 17.40 4.90 18.00
C ALA A 190 17.51 5.00 16.47
N TYR A 191 18.70 5.32 15.98
CA TYR A 191 19.04 5.12 14.58
C TYR A 191 19.39 3.66 14.27
N ASP A 192 19.47 2.74 15.26
CA ASP A 192 19.84 1.34 14.98
C ASP A 192 18.63 0.45 14.62
N VAL A 193 17.64 0.24 15.51
CA VAL A 193 16.52 -0.70 15.26
C VAL A 193 15.74 -0.30 14.01
N GLU A 194 15.21 0.92 13.96
CA GLU A 194 14.42 1.40 12.83
C GLU A 194 15.24 1.38 11.53
N SER A 195 16.51 1.77 11.58
CA SER A 195 17.34 1.76 10.38
C SER A 195 17.66 0.35 9.92
N LEU A 196 17.94 -0.59 10.83
CA LEU A 196 18.16 -1.99 10.50
C LEU A 196 16.88 -2.62 9.94
N THR A 197 15.70 -2.27 10.47
CA THR A 197 14.41 -2.75 9.93
C THR A 197 14.21 -2.25 8.50
N VAL A 198 14.43 -0.96 8.25
CA VAL A 198 14.39 -0.40 6.87
C VAL A 198 15.44 -1.06 5.98
N GLN A 199 16.65 -1.31 6.48
CA GLN A 199 17.70 -2.02 5.72
C GLN A 199 17.30 -3.46 5.39
N ALA A 200 16.68 -4.20 6.31
CA ALA A 200 16.24 -5.57 6.08
C ALA A 200 15.15 -5.65 5.00
N PHE A 201 14.16 -4.76 5.06
CA PHE A 201 13.12 -4.69 4.03
C PHE A 201 13.68 -4.24 2.67
N THR A 202 14.50 -3.19 2.64
CA THR A 202 15.09 -2.72 1.38
C THR A 202 16.02 -3.76 0.75
N ALA A 203 16.79 -4.50 1.55
CA ALA A 203 17.61 -5.62 1.07
C ALA A 203 16.75 -6.73 0.42
N GLN A 204 15.61 -7.06 1.02
CA GLN A 204 14.68 -8.05 0.44
C GLN A 204 14.08 -7.54 -0.86
N ALA A 205 13.65 -6.28 -0.92
CA ALA A 205 13.17 -5.67 -2.15
C ALA A 205 14.25 -5.67 -3.25
N ASP A 206 15.49 -5.33 -2.90
CA ASP A 206 16.63 -5.35 -3.81
C ASP A 206 16.88 -6.74 -4.40
N LEU A 207 16.78 -7.79 -3.58
CA LEU A 207 16.93 -9.18 -4.02
C LEU A 207 15.91 -9.52 -5.14
N PHE A 208 14.64 -9.21 -4.91
CA PHE A 208 13.58 -9.48 -5.88
C PHE A 208 13.68 -8.62 -7.14
N ILE A 209 13.97 -7.31 -7.00
CA ILE A 209 14.18 -6.40 -8.14
C ILE A 209 15.35 -6.88 -9.00
N ASN A 210 16.48 -7.23 -8.36
CA ASN A 210 17.66 -7.72 -9.07
C ASN A 210 17.36 -9.01 -9.84
N VAL A 211 16.56 -9.93 -9.30
CA VAL A 211 16.17 -11.14 -10.05
C VAL A 211 15.22 -10.78 -11.19
N ALA A 212 14.23 -9.94 -10.95
CA ALA A 212 13.28 -9.49 -11.97
C ALA A 212 14.01 -8.86 -13.16
N GLU A 213 14.88 -7.88 -12.94
CA GLU A 213 15.61 -7.17 -14.00
C GLU A 213 16.56 -8.06 -14.82
N ARG A 214 16.88 -9.26 -14.33
CA ARG A 214 17.72 -10.22 -15.06
C ARG A 214 16.96 -11.10 -16.01
N ILE A 215 15.71 -11.42 -15.69
CA ILE A 215 14.85 -12.30 -16.51
C ILE A 215 13.89 -11.50 -17.42
N GLY A 216 14.04 -10.18 -17.47
CA GLY A 216 13.29 -9.33 -18.39
C GLY A 216 13.79 -7.89 -18.40
N PRO A 217 12.98 -6.93 -18.87
CA PRO A 217 13.37 -5.52 -18.93
C PRO A 217 13.63 -4.88 -17.56
N ALA A 218 14.52 -3.88 -17.54
CA ALA A 218 14.84 -3.09 -16.36
C ALA A 218 13.62 -2.32 -15.81
N ILE A 219 13.56 -2.18 -14.48
CA ILE A 219 12.46 -1.53 -13.77
C ILE A 219 12.79 -0.03 -13.65
N GLU A 220 12.75 0.68 -14.77
CA GLU A 220 13.11 2.11 -14.85
C GLU A 220 11.89 3.05 -14.89
N GLY A 221 10.68 2.53 -15.09
CA GLY A 221 9.48 3.34 -15.20
C GLY A 221 8.28 2.54 -15.70
N VAL A 222 7.53 3.08 -16.68
CA VAL A 222 6.26 2.48 -17.12
C VAL A 222 6.46 1.32 -18.11
N GLY A 223 6.86 0.17 -17.60
CA GLY A 223 7.33 -0.97 -18.40
C GLY A 223 6.26 -1.86 -19.03
N ASN A 224 6.76 -2.82 -19.81
CA ASN A 224 6.03 -3.98 -20.32
C ASN A 224 6.61 -5.21 -19.62
N MET A 225 6.22 -5.41 -18.37
CA MET A 225 6.63 -6.54 -17.54
C MET A 225 6.37 -7.88 -18.27
N THR A 226 7.33 -8.80 -18.20
CA THR A 226 7.16 -10.15 -18.75
C THR A 226 6.41 -11.04 -17.75
N PHE A 227 5.83 -12.14 -18.25
CA PHE A 227 5.18 -13.13 -17.38
C PHE A 227 6.15 -13.71 -16.34
N ASP A 228 7.38 -14.01 -16.76
CA ASP A 228 8.40 -14.58 -15.88
C ASP A 228 8.89 -13.59 -14.79
N GLN A 229 8.82 -12.28 -15.05
CA GLN A 229 9.17 -11.24 -14.09
C GLN A 229 8.09 -10.97 -13.04
N GLU A 230 6.82 -11.25 -13.36
CA GLU A 230 5.67 -10.75 -12.60
C GLU A 230 5.74 -11.14 -11.12
N ALA A 231 6.05 -12.41 -10.82
CA ALA A 231 6.16 -12.89 -9.45
C ALA A 231 7.18 -12.09 -8.62
N PHE A 232 8.39 -11.87 -9.14
CA PHE A 232 9.44 -11.13 -8.44
C PHE A 232 9.11 -9.65 -8.27
N VAL A 233 8.45 -9.03 -9.24
CA VAL A 233 8.00 -7.63 -9.12
C VAL A 233 6.95 -7.50 -8.02
N LEU A 234 6.02 -8.46 -7.91
CA LEU A 234 5.03 -8.49 -6.84
C LEU A 234 5.67 -8.70 -5.47
N ASP A 235 6.62 -9.64 -5.38
CA ASP A 235 7.34 -9.94 -4.13
C ASP A 235 8.23 -8.77 -3.66
N ALA A 236 8.69 -7.91 -4.58
CA ALA A 236 9.42 -6.68 -4.24
C ALA A 236 8.54 -5.56 -3.66
N LEU A 237 7.24 -5.52 -3.99
CA LEU A 237 6.36 -4.42 -3.59
C LEU A 237 6.06 -4.41 -2.09
N VAL A 238 5.84 -5.60 -1.51
CA VAL A 238 5.54 -5.75 -0.08
C VAL A 238 6.66 -5.18 0.79
N PRO A 239 7.92 -5.62 0.69
CA PRO A 239 9.00 -5.09 1.52
C PRO A 239 9.25 -3.59 1.26
N LEU A 240 9.08 -3.08 0.03
CA LEU A 240 9.18 -1.62 -0.20
C LEU A 240 8.08 -0.85 0.52
N GLN A 241 6.84 -1.35 0.49
CA GLN A 241 5.72 -0.71 1.16
C GLN A 241 5.90 -0.74 2.68
N GLU A 242 6.39 -1.85 3.24
CA GLU A 242 6.74 -1.94 4.66
C GLU A 242 7.85 -0.94 5.03
N ALA A 243 8.94 -0.88 4.26
CA ALA A 243 10.03 0.06 4.53
C ALA A 243 9.55 1.54 4.56
N VAL A 244 8.62 1.92 3.69
CA VAL A 244 8.04 3.28 3.66
C VAL A 244 7.23 3.58 4.92
N GLN A 245 6.54 2.58 5.49
CA GLN A 245 5.79 2.74 6.74
C GLN A 245 6.71 3.01 7.93
N TYR A 246 7.91 2.40 7.96
CA TYR A 246 8.89 2.66 9.00
C TYR A 246 9.57 4.03 8.83
N ARG A 247 9.93 4.41 7.59
CA ARG A 247 10.62 5.67 7.34
C ARG A 247 10.24 6.29 6.00
N PHE A 248 9.73 7.51 6.06
CA PHE A 248 9.47 8.33 4.89
C PHE A 248 10.79 8.89 4.33
N VAL A 249 11.43 8.14 3.42
CA VAL A 249 12.64 8.58 2.70
C VAL A 249 12.28 8.84 1.24
N PRO A 250 12.54 10.04 0.67
CA PRO A 250 12.21 10.36 -0.72
C PRO A 250 12.69 9.30 -1.73
N GLY A 251 13.94 8.84 -1.60
CA GLY A 251 14.49 7.80 -2.49
C GLY A 251 13.74 6.46 -2.40
N LEU A 252 13.27 6.08 -1.21
CA LEU A 252 12.50 4.84 -1.04
C LEU A 252 11.09 4.96 -1.65
N ILE A 253 10.45 6.11 -1.47
CA ILE A 253 9.15 6.42 -2.06
C ILE A 253 9.24 6.42 -3.58
N MET A 254 10.30 7.03 -4.12
CA MET A 254 10.59 7.03 -5.55
C MET A 254 10.76 5.60 -6.09
N ARG A 255 11.48 4.74 -5.36
CA ARG A 255 11.62 3.31 -5.68
C ARG A 255 10.26 2.59 -5.70
N LEU A 256 9.43 2.76 -4.67
CA LEU A 256 8.08 2.17 -4.61
C LEU A 256 7.21 2.64 -5.79
N ALA A 257 7.22 3.94 -6.09
CA ALA A 257 6.48 4.49 -7.22
C ALA A 257 6.93 3.90 -8.56
N ARG A 258 8.24 3.69 -8.74
CA ARG A 258 8.81 3.10 -9.96
C ARG A 258 8.36 1.65 -10.16
N VAL A 259 8.44 0.81 -9.13
CA VAL A 259 8.00 -0.59 -9.20
C VAL A 259 6.50 -0.67 -9.47
N ARG A 260 5.69 0.18 -8.82
CA ARG A 260 4.24 0.27 -9.08
C ARG A 260 3.93 0.70 -10.51
N ALA A 261 4.63 1.70 -11.03
CA ALA A 261 4.48 2.15 -12.41
C ALA A 261 4.85 1.04 -13.42
N PHE A 262 5.90 0.27 -13.13
CA PHE A 262 6.35 -0.84 -13.95
C PHE A 262 5.35 -2.00 -13.98
N LYS A 263 4.79 -2.37 -12.82
CA LYS A 263 3.69 -3.33 -12.69
C LYS A 263 2.44 -2.91 -13.47
N GLY A 264 2.25 -1.61 -13.66
CA GLY A 264 1.07 -1.03 -14.32
C GLY A 264 0.05 -0.42 -13.38
N ASP A 265 0.36 -0.33 -12.08
CA ASP A 265 -0.45 0.35 -11.06
C ASP A 265 -0.24 1.87 -11.15
N THR A 266 -0.46 2.42 -12.35
CA THR A 266 -0.11 3.81 -12.67
C THR A 266 -0.87 4.83 -11.83
N GLY A 267 -2.07 4.48 -11.34
CA GLY A 267 -2.85 5.35 -10.44
C GLY A 267 -2.21 5.49 -9.07
N GLU A 268 -1.78 4.38 -8.47
CA GLU A 268 -1.10 4.38 -7.17
C GLU A 268 0.29 5.02 -7.28
N ALA A 269 1.04 4.71 -8.35
CA ALA A 269 2.31 5.37 -8.62
C ALA A 269 2.13 6.89 -8.74
N LYS A 270 1.11 7.36 -9.47
CA LYS A 270 0.82 8.78 -9.61
C LYS A 270 0.51 9.45 -8.26
N ALA A 271 -0.37 8.85 -7.46
CA ALA A 271 -0.73 9.39 -6.14
C ALA A 271 0.50 9.52 -5.22
N ILE A 272 1.40 8.53 -5.24
CA ILE A 272 2.64 8.56 -4.46
C ILE A 272 3.56 9.70 -4.92
N LEU A 273 3.74 9.86 -6.24
CA LEU A 273 4.63 10.88 -6.81
C LEU A 273 4.10 12.30 -6.60
N GLU A 274 2.79 12.50 -6.76
CA GLU A 274 2.14 13.78 -6.46
C GLU A 274 2.34 14.14 -4.99
N ARG A 275 2.13 13.17 -4.08
CA ARG A 275 2.35 13.39 -2.65
C ARG A 275 3.80 13.70 -2.30
N LEU A 276 4.76 13.05 -2.96
CA LEU A 276 6.19 13.36 -2.80
C LEU A 276 6.49 14.81 -3.22
N LEU A 277 5.97 15.24 -4.37
CA LEU A 277 6.19 16.60 -4.88
C LEU A 277 5.45 17.68 -4.08
N GLU A 278 4.30 17.36 -3.49
CA GLU A 278 3.61 18.26 -2.56
C GLU A 278 4.43 18.52 -1.29
N LEU A 279 5.05 17.47 -0.76
CA LEU A 279 5.82 17.55 0.48
C LEU A 279 7.22 18.13 0.27
N ASP A 280 7.85 17.84 -0.88
CA ASP A 280 9.21 18.28 -1.20
C ASP A 280 9.34 18.65 -2.69
N PRO A 281 8.92 19.87 -3.09
CA PRO A 281 8.90 20.27 -4.51
C PRO A 281 10.31 20.40 -5.14
N GLU A 282 11.33 20.71 -4.36
CA GLU A 282 12.72 20.92 -4.82
C GLU A 282 13.71 19.89 -4.23
N GLY A 283 13.17 18.81 -3.68
CA GLY A 283 13.91 17.69 -3.13
C GLY A 283 14.78 16.92 -4.11
N PRO A 284 15.63 16.02 -3.59
CA PRO A 284 16.57 15.24 -4.38
C PRO A 284 15.89 14.35 -5.44
N GLU A 285 14.66 13.90 -5.18
CA GLU A 285 13.90 13.03 -6.09
C GLU A 285 12.88 13.78 -6.95
N SER A 286 12.73 15.09 -6.77
CA SER A 286 11.65 15.85 -7.43
C SER A 286 11.82 15.93 -8.95
N GLY A 287 13.06 15.83 -9.45
CA GLY A 287 13.34 15.65 -10.87
C GLY A 287 12.83 14.31 -11.40
N ASN A 288 13.27 13.22 -10.76
CA ASN A 288 12.88 11.85 -11.10
C ASN A 288 11.36 11.62 -11.00
N ALA A 289 10.72 12.24 -10.00
CA ALA A 289 9.27 12.14 -9.81
C ALA A 289 8.50 12.80 -10.95
N ARG A 290 8.89 14.00 -11.38
CA ARG A 290 8.28 14.68 -12.53
C ARG A 290 8.48 13.91 -13.83
N GLU A 291 9.67 13.35 -14.02
CA GLU A 291 9.97 12.52 -15.20
C GLU A 291 9.08 11.27 -15.25
N LEU A 292 8.95 10.53 -14.14
CA LEU A 292 8.11 9.34 -14.08
C LEU A 292 6.62 9.69 -14.23
N LEU A 293 6.15 10.80 -13.65
CA LEU A 293 4.78 11.29 -13.86
C LEU A 293 4.53 11.58 -15.34
N ALA A 294 5.43 12.29 -16.02
CA ALA A 294 5.32 12.56 -17.44
C ALA A 294 5.26 11.27 -18.28
N ALA A 295 6.07 10.26 -17.93
CA ALA A 295 6.05 8.96 -18.60
C ALA A 295 4.71 8.21 -18.40
N ILE A 296 4.15 8.25 -17.20
CA ILE A 296 2.82 7.67 -16.89
C ILE A 296 1.73 8.35 -17.72
N GLU A 297 1.75 9.67 -17.78
CA GLU A 297 0.76 10.46 -18.53
C GLU A 297 0.88 10.21 -20.04
N ALA A 298 2.10 10.16 -20.57
CA ALA A 298 2.35 9.83 -21.98
C ALA A 298 1.81 8.43 -22.34
N LYS A 299 2.02 7.41 -21.49
CA LYS A 299 1.47 6.06 -21.74
C LYS A 299 -0.06 6.03 -21.66
N SER A 300 -0.64 6.79 -20.74
CA SER A 300 -2.11 6.94 -20.61
C SER A 300 -2.72 7.61 -21.84
N LEU A 301 -2.08 8.66 -22.37
CA LEU A 301 -2.47 9.32 -23.61
C LEU A 301 -2.36 8.37 -24.81
N ALA A 302 -1.25 7.63 -24.95
CA ALA A 302 -1.09 6.61 -25.99
C ALA A 302 -2.17 5.52 -25.92
N ARG A 303 -2.54 5.06 -24.70
CA ARG A 303 -3.64 4.10 -24.50
C ARG A 303 -5.01 4.71 -24.81
N LYS A 304 -5.22 6.00 -24.52
CA LYS A 304 -6.43 6.73 -24.91
C LYS A 304 -6.53 6.87 -26.42
N ASP A 305 -5.41 7.05 -27.10
CA ASP A 305 -5.32 7.11 -28.56
C ASP A 305 -5.52 5.72 -29.19
N SER A 306 -5.08 4.62 -28.57
CA SER A 306 -5.28 3.26 -29.11
C SER A 306 -6.74 2.80 -29.17
N ARG A 307 -7.71 3.56 -28.65
CA ARG A 307 -9.13 3.22 -28.59
C ARG A 307 -9.88 3.31 -29.95
N CYS A 308 -9.25 2.89 -31.04
CA CYS A 308 -9.90 2.61 -32.33
C CYS A 308 -9.49 1.21 -32.79
N PHE A 309 -9.75 0.20 -31.95
CA PHE A 309 -9.20 -1.16 -32.06
C PHE A 309 -9.38 -1.79 -33.44
N VAL A 310 -10.58 -1.68 -34.03
CA VAL A 310 -10.87 -2.25 -35.36
C VAL A 310 -10.09 -1.51 -36.45
N ALA A 311 -10.06 -0.17 -36.43
CA ALA A 311 -9.35 0.61 -37.44
C ALA A 311 -7.83 0.40 -37.36
N THR A 312 -7.27 0.37 -36.14
CA THR A 312 -5.86 0.05 -35.89
C THR A 312 -5.53 -1.37 -36.35
N ALA A 313 -6.39 -2.36 -36.08
CA ALA A 313 -6.18 -3.74 -36.56
C ALA A 313 -6.24 -3.86 -38.09
N VAL A 314 -7.11 -3.07 -38.73
CA VAL A 314 -7.29 -3.06 -40.19
C VAL A 314 -6.12 -2.38 -40.92
N MET A 315 -5.71 -1.21 -40.43
CA MET A 315 -4.60 -0.46 -41.02
C MET A 315 -3.25 -1.05 -40.62
N GLY A 316 -3.13 -1.57 -39.40
CA GLY A 316 -1.93 -2.14 -38.80
C GLY A 316 -0.92 -1.13 -38.29
N ALA A 317 -1.30 0.14 -38.26
CA ALA A 317 -0.52 1.22 -37.72
C ALA A 317 -1.49 2.17 -37.00
N ALA A 318 -1.16 2.56 -35.78
CA ALA A 318 -2.01 3.40 -34.94
C ALA A 318 -2.00 4.87 -35.41
N ASP A 319 -1.03 5.24 -36.22
CA ASP A 319 -0.75 6.56 -36.81
C ASP A 319 -1.16 6.66 -38.28
N ALA A 320 -1.79 5.61 -38.85
CA ALA A 320 -2.30 5.66 -40.21
C ALA A 320 -3.29 6.84 -40.38
N PRO A 321 -3.20 7.64 -41.46
CA PRO A 321 -4.03 8.84 -41.67
C PRO A 321 -5.54 8.58 -41.54
N GLU A 322 -5.99 7.39 -41.92
CA GLU A 322 -7.38 6.94 -41.80
C GLU A 322 -7.81 6.75 -40.34
N VAL A 323 -6.92 6.18 -39.52
CA VAL A 323 -7.15 5.95 -38.09
C VAL A 323 -7.20 7.29 -37.36
N LEU A 324 -6.30 8.21 -37.69
CA LEU A 324 -6.27 9.56 -37.12
C LEU A 324 -7.55 10.34 -37.44
N ARG A 325 -8.07 10.26 -38.68
CA ARG A 325 -9.35 10.89 -39.06
C ARG A 325 -10.55 10.32 -38.30
N LEU A 326 -10.60 9.00 -38.13
CA LEU A 326 -11.66 8.35 -37.36
C LEU A 326 -11.62 8.72 -35.87
N ARG A 327 -10.41 8.88 -35.30
CA ARG A 327 -10.22 9.39 -33.94
C ARG A 327 -10.68 10.83 -33.81
N ALA A 328 -10.30 11.71 -34.74
CA ALA A 328 -10.74 13.10 -34.76
C ALA A 328 -12.27 13.20 -34.80
N PHE A 329 -12.93 12.41 -35.65
CA PHE A 329 -14.40 12.36 -35.69
C PHE A 329 -15.01 11.85 -34.37
N ARG A 330 -14.45 10.81 -33.76
CA ARG A 330 -14.88 10.34 -32.43
C ARG A 330 -14.79 11.46 -31.40
N ASP A 331 -13.65 12.14 -31.34
CA ASP A 331 -13.34 13.09 -30.28
C ASP A 331 -14.07 14.42 -30.47
N GLN A 332 -14.11 14.93 -31.70
CA GLN A 332 -14.67 16.24 -32.01
C GLN A 332 -16.17 16.22 -32.30
N VAL A 333 -16.74 15.07 -32.66
CA VAL A 333 -18.17 14.96 -33.02
C VAL A 333 -18.92 14.02 -32.06
N LEU A 334 -18.50 12.76 -31.93
CA LEU A 334 -19.27 11.77 -31.18
C LEU A 334 -19.26 12.05 -29.67
N LEU A 335 -18.10 12.33 -29.06
CA LEU A 335 -18.01 12.53 -27.62
C LEU A 335 -18.69 13.82 -27.11
N ARG A 336 -19.00 14.77 -28.00
CA ARG A 336 -19.71 16.01 -27.66
C ARG A 336 -21.20 15.80 -27.37
N THR A 337 -21.77 14.65 -27.72
CA THR A 337 -23.20 14.36 -27.53
C THR A 337 -23.42 13.14 -26.63
N ALA A 338 -24.53 13.12 -25.87
CA ALA A 338 -24.86 11.99 -25.00
C ALA A 338 -25.03 10.68 -25.78
N ALA A 339 -25.74 10.73 -26.92
CA ALA A 339 -25.92 9.58 -27.81
C ALA A 339 -24.59 9.08 -28.39
N GLY A 340 -23.71 9.99 -28.80
CA GLY A 340 -22.39 9.61 -29.30
C GLY A 340 -21.49 8.98 -28.24
N ARG A 341 -21.57 9.40 -26.97
CA ARG A 341 -20.88 8.73 -25.85
C ARG A 341 -21.36 7.29 -25.64
N VAL A 342 -22.67 7.05 -25.72
CA VAL A 342 -23.25 5.69 -25.62
C VAL A 342 -22.75 4.81 -26.77
N LEU A 343 -22.74 5.32 -28.00
CA LEU A 343 -22.23 4.60 -29.17
C LEU A 343 -20.75 4.24 -29.04
N VAL A 344 -19.92 5.19 -28.59
CA VAL A 344 -18.49 4.98 -28.38
C VAL A 344 -18.23 3.93 -27.29
N ASN A 345 -19.02 3.95 -26.21
CA ASN A 345 -18.90 2.95 -25.15
C ASN A 345 -19.29 1.54 -25.62
N ALA A 346 -20.39 1.42 -26.38
CA ALA A 346 -20.78 0.14 -27.00
C ALA A 346 -19.69 -0.38 -27.96
N TYR A 347 -19.09 0.52 -28.74
CA TYR A 347 -17.94 0.20 -29.58
C TYR A 347 -16.74 -0.28 -28.76
N TYR A 348 -16.38 0.35 -27.64
CA TYR A 348 -15.27 -0.10 -26.79
C TYR A 348 -15.53 -1.44 -26.10
N LEU A 349 -16.78 -1.78 -25.83
CA LEU A 349 -17.13 -3.06 -25.26
C LEU A 349 -16.97 -4.20 -26.29
N ALA A 350 -17.39 -3.97 -27.54
CA ALA A 350 -17.42 -5.01 -28.57
C ALA A 350 -16.14 -5.08 -29.43
N SER A 351 -15.39 -3.98 -29.56
CA SER A 351 -14.28 -3.89 -30.53
C SER A 351 -13.00 -4.62 -30.17
N PRO A 352 -12.57 -4.81 -28.89
CA PRO A 352 -11.34 -5.53 -28.58
C PRO A 352 -11.30 -7.00 -29.05
N PRO A 353 -12.32 -7.85 -28.80
CA PRO A 353 -12.31 -9.23 -29.32
C PRO A 353 -12.40 -9.26 -30.85
N LEU A 354 -13.16 -8.34 -31.46
CA LEU A 354 -13.30 -8.24 -32.91
C LEU A 354 -11.97 -7.84 -33.58
N ALA A 355 -11.25 -6.88 -33.00
CA ALA A 355 -9.95 -6.44 -33.50
C ALA A 355 -8.90 -7.57 -33.46
N ARG A 356 -8.87 -8.36 -32.38
CA ARG A 356 -7.99 -9.54 -32.27
C ARG A 356 -8.31 -10.57 -33.35
N PHE A 357 -9.60 -10.82 -33.61
CA PHE A 357 -10.05 -11.73 -34.66
C PHE A 357 -9.64 -11.29 -36.07
N ILE A 358 -9.67 -9.97 -36.34
CA ILE A 358 -9.29 -9.39 -37.64
C ILE A 358 -7.77 -9.39 -37.84
N ALA A 359 -6.99 -9.10 -36.79
CA ALA A 359 -5.54 -8.95 -36.87
C ALA A 359 -4.83 -10.20 -37.43
N GLY A 360 -5.33 -11.40 -37.12
CA GLY A 360 -4.79 -12.67 -37.59
C GLY A 360 -5.25 -13.12 -38.99
N ARG A 361 -6.09 -12.32 -39.70
CA ARG A 361 -6.72 -12.73 -40.97
C ARG A 361 -6.44 -11.72 -42.09
N PRO A 362 -5.38 -11.91 -42.91
CA PRO A 362 -4.97 -10.96 -43.94
C PRO A 362 -6.06 -10.62 -44.97
N LEU A 363 -6.87 -11.60 -45.38
CA LEU A 363 -7.97 -11.41 -46.34
C LEU A 363 -9.08 -10.53 -45.75
N LEU A 364 -9.52 -10.82 -44.52
CA LEU A 364 -10.55 -10.04 -43.82
C LEU A 364 -10.08 -8.60 -43.55
N ARG A 365 -8.81 -8.46 -43.18
CA ARG A 365 -8.15 -7.17 -42.98
C ARG A 365 -8.18 -6.31 -44.25
N ARG A 366 -7.87 -6.91 -45.41
CA ARG A 366 -7.93 -6.23 -46.71
C ARG A 366 -9.35 -5.81 -47.07
N LEU A 367 -10.34 -6.69 -46.90
CA LEU A 367 -11.74 -6.36 -47.16
C LEU A 367 -12.24 -5.20 -46.29
N LEU A 368 -11.98 -5.25 -44.99
CA LEU A 368 -12.38 -4.18 -44.07
C LEU A 368 -11.63 -2.87 -44.35
N ARG A 369 -10.38 -2.94 -44.81
CA ARG A 369 -9.62 -1.76 -45.24
C ARG A 369 -10.29 -1.09 -46.43
N ASP A 370 -10.58 -1.86 -47.47
CA ASP A 370 -10.99 -1.32 -48.77
C ASP A 370 -12.46 -0.90 -48.78
N PHE A 371 -13.32 -1.62 -48.05
CA PHE A 371 -14.77 -1.41 -48.08
C PHE A 371 -15.36 -0.68 -46.86
N VAL A 372 -14.66 -0.64 -45.72
CA VAL A 372 -15.19 -0.05 -44.48
C VAL A 372 -14.34 1.13 -44.02
N VAL A 373 -13.09 0.87 -43.62
CA VAL A 373 -12.24 1.87 -42.96
C VAL A 373 -11.83 2.98 -43.92
N SER A 374 -11.33 2.66 -45.11
CA SER A 374 -10.86 3.68 -46.07
C SER A 374 -12.00 4.51 -46.68
N PRO A 375 -13.18 3.93 -47.03
CA PRO A 375 -14.32 4.72 -47.45
C PRO A 375 -14.84 5.64 -46.34
N LEU A 376 -15.02 5.14 -45.12
CA LEU A 376 -15.46 5.95 -43.99
C LEU A 376 -14.49 7.09 -43.69
N ALA A 377 -13.18 6.83 -43.66
CA ALA A 377 -12.17 7.85 -43.44
C ALA A 377 -12.11 8.90 -44.58
N ARG A 378 -12.43 8.52 -45.82
CA ARG A 378 -12.54 9.45 -46.96
C ARG A 378 -13.79 10.31 -46.88
N CYS A 379 -14.94 9.74 -46.53
CA CYS A 379 -16.19 10.49 -46.32
C CYS A 379 -16.04 11.53 -45.21
N LEU A 380 -15.25 11.23 -44.17
CA LEU A 380 -14.97 12.16 -43.08
C LEU A 380 -13.96 13.25 -43.48
N GLY A 381 -12.98 12.94 -44.34
CA GLY A 381 -12.02 13.94 -44.86
C GLY A 381 -12.61 14.92 -45.88
N GLY A 382 -13.73 14.58 -46.54
CA GLY A 382 -14.40 15.46 -47.50
C GLY A 382 -15.19 16.63 -46.90
N ARG A 383 -15.38 16.67 -45.57
CA ARG A 383 -16.19 17.71 -44.89
C ARG A 383 -15.38 18.90 -44.36
N GLU A 384 -14.05 18.89 -44.44
CA GLU A 384 -13.21 20.01 -44.01
C GLU A 384 -13.11 21.16 -45.05
N GLY A 385 -13.71 21.02 -46.24
CA GLY A 385 -13.79 22.09 -47.25
C GLY A 385 -15.02 23.01 -47.15
N GLY A 386 -15.82 22.89 -46.08
CA GLY A 386 -17.17 23.49 -45.98
C GLY A 386 -17.37 24.55 -44.90
N ALA A 387 -16.31 25.05 -44.26
CA ALA A 387 -16.37 26.24 -43.43
C ALA A 387 -15.71 27.41 -44.19
N ARG A 388 -16.54 28.18 -44.93
CA ARG A 388 -16.17 29.53 -45.38
C ARG A 388 -16.28 30.49 -44.18
N PRO A 389 -15.49 31.58 -44.17
CA PRO A 389 -15.04 32.32 -42.98
C PRO A 389 -16.14 32.94 -42.13
#